data_AF-A0A6L9XTT0-F1
#
_entry.id   AF-A0A6L9XTT0-F1
#
_cell.length_a   1.000
_cell.length_b   1.000
_cell.length_c   1.000
_cell.angle_alpha   90.00
_cell.angle_beta   90.00
_cell.angle_gamma   90.00
#
_symmetry.space_group_name_H-M   'P 1'
#
loop_
_entity.id
_entity.type
_entity.pdbx_description
1 polymer ?
#
loop_
_entity_poly.entity_id
_entity_poly.type
_entity_poly.pdbx_seq_one_letter_code
_entity_poly.pdbx_strand_id
1 'polypeptide(L)'
;MRARPTVLIGWICLAVVSAGILAFGLVVLVVPMGGDQPLYRADGLASVGLGLFGGLIALVPYRRLERWAWWALWFYPLFWMAHLLWRLPPGNDHIHQVVFIALSLIGLLLPLRVFFPRRPNSATR
;
A
#
# COMPACT_ATOMS: atom_id res chain seq x y z
N MET A 1 -3.35 -15.25 19.73
CA MET A 1 -3.68 -15.81 18.40
C MET A 1 -2.40 -15.87 17.58
N ARG A 2 -1.91 -17.04 17.16
CA ARG A 2 -0.78 -17.11 16.20
C ARG A 2 -1.27 -16.58 14.86
N ALA A 3 -0.75 -15.42 14.44
CA ALA A 3 -1.04 -14.91 13.10
C ALA A 3 -0.55 -15.94 12.08
N ARG A 4 -1.39 -16.25 11.08
CA ARG A 4 -0.95 -17.09 9.96
C ARG A 4 0.24 -16.38 9.29
N PRO A 5 1.35 -17.08 9.00
CA PRO A 5 2.57 -16.45 8.50
C PRO A 5 2.33 -15.64 7.22
N THR A 6 1.37 -16.05 6.39
CA THR A 6 0.97 -15.31 5.17
C THR A 6 0.34 -13.95 5.48
N VAL A 7 -0.46 -13.84 6.53
CA VAL A 7 -1.07 -12.57 6.97
C VAL A 7 -0.01 -11.67 7.59
N LEU A 8 0.91 -12.27 8.37
CA LEU A 8 2.04 -11.54 8.96
C LEU A 8 2.89 -10.86 7.89
N ILE A 9 3.33 -11.64 6.90
CA ILE A 9 4.07 -11.11 5.74
C ILE A 9 3.23 -10.06 5.01
N GLY A 10 1.95 -10.35 4.81
CA GLY A 10 1.00 -9.48 4.11
C GLY A 10 0.96 -8.06 4.69
N TRP A 11 0.65 -7.93 5.98
CA TRP A 11 0.54 -6.62 6.63
C TRP A 11 1.89 -5.93 6.77
N ILE A 12 2.99 -6.67 6.97
CA ILE A 12 4.34 -6.08 7.03
C ILE A 12 4.70 -5.44 5.68
N CYS A 13 4.49 -6.13 4.57
CA CYS A 13 4.74 -5.57 3.24
C CYS A 13 3.94 -4.27 3.02
N LEU A 14 2.64 -4.30 3.35
CA LEU A 14 1.76 -3.14 3.21
C LEU A 14 2.17 -1.99 4.15
N ALA A 15 2.60 -2.29 5.37
CA ALA A 15 3.11 -1.30 6.32
C ALA A 15 4.42 -0.67 5.84
N VAL A 16 5.32 -1.44 5.20
CA VAL A 16 6.54 -0.90 4.58
C VAL A 16 6.21 0.07 3.45
N VAL A 17 5.24 -0.28 2.58
CA VAL A 17 4.78 0.64 1.52
C VAL A 17 4.20 1.93 2.14
N SER A 18 3.37 1.79 3.18
CA SER A 18 2.78 2.91 3.91
C SER A 18 3.86 3.83 4.49
N ALA A 19 4.88 3.25 5.12
CA ALA A 19 6.00 3.97 5.71
C ALA A 19 6.84 4.69 4.64
N GLY A 20 7.07 4.04 3.49
CA GLY A 20 7.78 4.66 2.36
C GLY A 20 7.04 5.89 1.81
N ILE A 21 5.72 5.77 1.60
CA ILE A 21 4.86 6.89 1.16
C ILE A 21 4.89 8.04 2.19
N LEU A 22 4.78 7.70 3.47
CA LEU A 22 4.78 8.69 4.56
C LEU A 22 6.12 9.42 4.64
N ALA A 23 7.23 8.68 4.61
CA ALA A 23 8.57 9.26 4.63
C ALA A 23 8.81 10.18 3.43
N PHE A 24 8.39 9.75 2.24
CA PHE A 24 8.44 10.58 1.04
C PHE A 24 7.63 11.87 1.21
N GLY A 25 6.39 11.79 1.67
CA GLY A 25 5.55 12.96 1.90
C GLY A 25 6.16 13.95 2.90
N LEU A 26 6.74 13.46 4.00
CA LEU A 26 7.44 14.29 4.98
C LEU A 26 8.66 14.99 4.37
N VAL A 27 9.45 14.28 3.56
CA VAL A 27 10.60 14.86 2.87
C VAL A 27 10.15 15.99 1.94
N VAL A 28 9.09 15.77 1.14
CA VAL A 28 8.57 16.78 0.21
C VAL A 28 8.02 18.02 0.93
N LEU A 29 7.48 17.87 2.15
CA LEU A 29 6.98 19.00 2.94
C LEU A 29 8.10 19.91 3.47
N VAL A 30 9.25 19.34 3.82
CA VAL A 30 10.33 20.05 4.52
C VAL A 30 11.42 20.50 3.55
N VAL A 31 11.71 19.71 2.52
CA VAL A 31 12.74 20.01 1.54
C VAL A 31 12.20 21.00 0.52
N PRO A 32 12.83 22.17 0.32
CA PRO A 32 12.43 23.11 -0.71
C PRO A 32 12.71 22.52 -2.09
N MET A 33 11.67 21.96 -2.69
CA MET A 33 11.70 21.55 -4.09
C MET A 33 11.61 22.81 -4.95
N GLY A 34 12.56 23.01 -5.87
CA GLY A 34 12.48 24.10 -6.84
C GLY A 34 11.22 24.00 -7.69
N GLY A 35 10.60 25.13 -8.02
CA GLY A 35 9.32 25.20 -8.75
C GLY A 35 8.15 25.68 -7.87
N ASP A 36 6.93 25.25 -8.19
CA ASP A 36 5.70 25.66 -7.50
C ASP A 36 5.60 25.06 -6.09
N GLN A 37 6.21 25.74 -5.11
CA GLN A 37 6.24 25.30 -3.71
C GLN A 37 4.86 24.93 -3.12
N PRO A 38 3.76 25.66 -3.39
CA PRO A 38 2.45 25.28 -2.86
C PRO A 38 1.97 23.93 -3.38
N LEU A 39 2.24 23.61 -4.65
CA LEU A 39 1.87 22.35 -5.27
C LEU A 39 2.64 21.19 -4.63
N TYR A 40 3.96 21.32 -4.50
CA TYR A 40 4.78 20.30 -3.83
C TYR A 40 4.34 20.07 -2.39
N ARG A 41 4.00 21.13 -1.64
CA ARG A 41 3.49 20.98 -0.26
C ARG A 41 2.15 20.25 -0.22
N ALA A 42 1.25 20.52 -1.17
CA ALA A 42 -0.03 19.82 -1.27
C ALA A 42 0.19 18.32 -1.57
N ASP A 43 1.08 18.00 -2.50
CA ASP A 43 1.44 16.61 -2.85
C ASP A 43 2.12 15.88 -1.67
N GLY A 44 3.01 16.57 -0.96
CA GLY A 44 3.65 16.07 0.25
C GLY A 44 2.63 15.78 1.35
N LEU A 45 1.70 16.70 1.60
CA LEU A 45 0.63 16.53 2.58
C LEU A 45 -0.32 15.37 2.20
N ALA A 46 -0.69 15.29 0.93
CA ALA A 46 -1.51 14.20 0.41
C ALA A 46 -0.80 12.84 0.57
N SER A 47 0.51 12.79 0.30
CA SER A 47 1.34 11.60 0.51
C SER A 47 1.41 11.20 1.98
N VAL A 48 1.61 12.14 2.90
CA VAL A 48 1.57 11.87 4.35
C VAL A 48 0.22 11.27 4.75
N GLY A 49 -0.89 11.87 4.30
CA GLY A 49 -2.23 11.35 4.54
C GLY A 49 -2.41 9.94 4.02
N LEU A 50 -2.00 9.68 2.77
CA LEU A 50 -2.08 8.36 2.14
C LEU A 50 -1.28 7.29 2.88
N GLY A 51 -0.05 7.62 3.30
CA GLY A 51 0.80 6.74 4.09
C GLY A 51 0.18 6.42 5.45
N LEU A 52 -0.35 7.43 6.15
CA LEU A 52 -1.02 7.25 7.44
C LEU A 52 -2.29 6.41 7.33
N PHE A 53 -3.21 6.77 6.43
CA PHE A 53 -4.49 6.07 6.31
C PHE A 53 -4.32 4.64 5.84
N GLY A 54 -3.53 4.40 4.79
CA GLY A 54 -3.30 3.02 4.34
C GLY A 54 -2.51 2.20 5.36
N GLY A 55 -1.60 2.82 6.13
CA GLY A 55 -0.94 2.19 7.27
C GLY A 55 -1.93 1.79 8.37
N LEU A 56 -2.86 2.66 8.74
CA LEU A 56 -3.93 2.35 9.70
C LEU A 56 -4.82 1.20 9.20
N ILE A 57 -5.17 1.19 7.91
CA ILE A 57 -5.93 0.09 7.28
C ILE A 57 -5.13 -1.22 7.34
N ALA A 58 -3.83 -1.19 7.05
CA ALA A 58 -2.96 -2.36 7.11
C ALA A 58 -2.80 -2.91 8.55
N LEU A 59 -2.73 -2.02 9.55
CA LEU A 59 -2.48 -2.38 10.94
C LEU A 59 -3.74 -2.82 11.70
N VAL A 60 -4.93 -2.31 11.35
CA VAL A 60 -6.16 -2.59 12.10
C VAL A 60 -7.09 -3.54 11.33
N PRO A 61 -7.87 -3.10 10.33
CA PRO A 61 -8.88 -3.93 9.69
C PRO A 61 -8.28 -5.05 8.83
N TYR A 62 -7.11 -4.83 8.19
CA TYR A 62 -6.44 -5.88 7.43
C TYR A 62 -5.94 -7.02 8.34
N ARG A 63 -5.38 -6.70 9.52
CA ARG A 63 -4.99 -7.70 10.53
C ARG A 63 -6.18 -8.43 11.13
N ARG A 64 -7.36 -7.80 11.14
CA ARG A 64 -8.65 -8.39 11.52
C ARG A 64 -9.29 -9.20 10.38
N LEU A 65 -8.63 -9.31 9.23
CA LEU A 65 -9.11 -10.02 8.03
C LEU A 65 -10.42 -9.45 7.48
N GLU A 66 -10.64 -8.14 7.68
CA GLU A 66 -11.79 -7.45 7.13
C GLU A 66 -11.62 -7.31 5.62
N ARG A 67 -12.54 -7.87 4.84
CA ARG A 67 -12.41 -7.98 3.38
C ARG A 67 -12.38 -6.62 2.67
N TRP A 68 -13.06 -5.62 3.21
CA TRP A 68 -13.03 -4.26 2.64
C TRP A 68 -11.63 -3.66 2.71
N ALA A 69 -10.83 -3.98 3.74
CA ALA A 69 -9.45 -3.50 3.86
C ALA A 69 -8.56 -4.09 2.77
N TRP A 70 -8.80 -5.36 2.41
CA TRP A 70 -8.12 -5.98 1.27
C TRP A 70 -8.43 -5.25 -0.04
N TRP A 71 -9.70 -4.91 -0.28
CA TRP A 71 -10.11 -4.12 -1.45
C TRP A 71 -9.58 -2.69 -1.43
N ALA A 72 -9.62 -2.01 -0.28
CA ALA A 72 -9.13 -0.63 -0.16
C ALA A 72 -7.62 -0.54 -0.42
N LEU A 73 -6.84 -1.51 0.07
CA LEU A 73 -5.39 -1.51 -0.09
C LEU A 73 -4.91 -1.87 -1.51
N TRP A 74 -5.79 -2.30 -2.42
CA TRP A 74 -5.49 -2.32 -3.86
C TRP A 74 -5.20 -0.92 -4.41
N PHE A 75 -5.55 0.14 -3.69
CA PHE A 75 -5.12 1.49 -4.03
C PHE A 75 -3.60 1.58 -4.15
N TYR A 76 -2.80 0.93 -3.30
CA TYR A 76 -1.33 1.02 -3.36
C TYR A 76 -0.71 0.56 -4.67
N PRO A 77 -0.91 -0.69 -5.13
CA PRO A 77 -0.33 -1.12 -6.39
C PRO A 77 -0.88 -0.32 -7.58
N LEU A 78 -2.16 0.08 -7.55
CA LEU A 78 -2.75 0.90 -8.61
C LEU A 78 -2.17 2.32 -8.66
N PHE A 79 -1.98 2.95 -7.50
CA PHE A 79 -1.36 4.26 -7.36
C PHE A 79 0.06 4.26 -7.92
N TRP A 80 0.88 3.29 -7.53
CA TRP A 80 2.25 3.19 -8.04
C TRP A 80 2.32 2.78 -9.51
N MET A 81 1.37 1.96 -10.00
CA MET A 81 1.24 1.64 -11.42
C MET A 81 0.93 2.90 -12.24
N ALA A 82 0.02 3.75 -11.77
CA ALA A 82 -0.29 5.01 -12.43
C ALA A 82 0.95 5.92 -12.51
N HIS A 83 1.74 5.99 -11.44
CA HIS A 83 3.00 6.75 -11.43
C HIS A 83 4.01 6.21 -12.45
N LEU A 84 4.12 4.88 -12.55
CA LEU A 84 5.01 4.21 -13.49
C LEU A 84 4.59 4.43 -14.95
N LEU A 85 3.29 4.31 -15.25
CA LEU A 85 2.76 4.42 -16.60
C LEU A 85 2.77 5.87 -17.12
N TRP A 86 2.46 6.84 -16.26
CA TRP A 86 2.43 8.26 -16.62
C TRP A 86 3.73 9.01 -16.35
N ARG A 87 4.78 8.33 -15.87
CA ARG A 87 6.06 8.95 -15.50
C ARG A 87 5.89 10.13 -14.54
N LEU A 88 4.97 9.98 -13.57
CA LEU A 88 4.70 11.00 -12.57
C LEU A 88 5.84 11.04 -11.54
N PRO A 89 6.15 12.23 -10.97
CA PRO A 89 7.05 12.33 -9.83
C PRO A 89 6.63 11.35 -8.72
N PRO A 90 7.57 10.58 -8.14
CA PRO A 90 8.95 11.01 -7.88
C PRO A 90 9.97 10.36 -8.82
N GLY A 91 10.60 11.16 -9.68
CA GLY A 91 11.94 10.89 -10.24
C GLY A 91 12.07 9.90 -11.41
N ASN A 92 13.17 10.05 -12.15
CA ASN A 92 13.57 9.20 -13.29
C ASN A 92 13.96 7.76 -12.89
N ASP A 93 14.08 7.45 -11.59
CA ASP A 93 14.43 6.12 -11.09
C ASP A 93 13.18 5.29 -10.77
N HIS A 94 12.79 4.42 -11.70
CA HIS A 94 11.53 3.66 -11.63
C HIS A 94 11.60 2.49 -10.62
N ILE A 95 12.77 2.23 -10.03
CA ILE A 95 13.04 1.08 -9.17
C ILE A 95 12.13 1.09 -7.92
N HIS A 96 12.01 2.23 -7.25
CA HIS A 96 11.19 2.31 -6.03
C HIS A 96 9.70 2.09 -6.31
N GLN A 97 9.20 2.55 -7.47
CA GLN A 97 7.83 2.31 -7.91
C GLN A 97 7.57 0.82 -8.11
N VAL A 98 8.48 0.13 -8.82
CA VAL A 98 8.41 -1.33 -9.05
C VAL A 98 8.46 -2.10 -7.73
N VAL A 99 9.35 -1.71 -6.81
CA VAL A 99 9.46 -2.34 -5.48
C VAL A 99 8.17 -2.17 -4.68
N PHE A 100 7.57 -0.97 -4.67
CA PHE A 100 6.30 -0.75 -3.95
C PHE A 100 5.12 -1.48 -4.59
N ILE A 101 5.07 -1.61 -5.92
CA ILE A 101 4.08 -2.46 -6.60
C ILE A 101 4.27 -3.91 -6.16
N ALA A 102 5.49 -4.44 -6.22
CA ALA A 102 5.78 -5.83 -5.85
C ALA A 102 5.44 -6.12 -4.37
N LEU A 103 5.86 -5.25 -3.44
CA LEU A 103 5.53 -5.38 -2.02
C LEU A 103 4.01 -5.34 -1.79
N SER A 104 3.29 -4.46 -2.47
CA SER A 104 1.83 -4.36 -2.31
C SER A 104 1.13 -5.61 -2.85
N LEU A 105 1.55 -6.12 -4.01
CA LEU A 105 1.01 -7.35 -4.60
C LEU A 105 1.30 -8.58 -3.72
N ILE A 106 2.52 -8.71 -3.20
CA ILE A 106 2.86 -9.76 -2.22
C ILE A 106 1.96 -9.61 -0.98
N GLY A 107 1.82 -8.37 -0.51
CA GLY A 107 0.96 -7.97 0.59
C GLY A 107 -0.47 -8.46 0.44
N LEU A 108 -1.07 -8.28 -0.75
CA LEU A 108 -2.48 -8.60 -1.00
C LEU A 108 -2.71 -10.05 -1.42
N LEU A 109 -1.83 -10.62 -2.25
CA LEU A 109 -2.07 -11.91 -2.89
C LEU A 109 -1.67 -13.09 -2.00
N LEU A 110 -0.63 -12.96 -1.16
CA LEU A 110 -0.16 -14.08 -0.34
C LEU A 110 -1.21 -14.58 0.66
N PRO A 111 -1.98 -13.72 1.37
CA PRO A 111 -3.06 -14.16 2.26
C PRO A 111 -4.43 -14.26 1.56
N LEU A 112 -4.51 -14.27 0.22
CA LEU A 112 -5.78 -14.32 -0.52
C LEU A 112 -6.72 -15.43 -0.04
N ARG A 113 -6.18 -16.65 0.18
CA ARG A 113 -6.96 -17.80 0.67
C ARG A 113 -7.44 -17.65 2.11
N VAL A 114 -6.83 -16.77 2.88
CA VAL A 114 -7.24 -16.45 4.26
C VAL A 114 -8.40 -15.47 4.25
N PHE A 115 -8.34 -14.43 3.41
CA PHE A 115 -9.44 -13.47 3.25
C PHE A 115 -10.68 -14.08 2.56
N PHE A 116 -10.44 -15.02 1.64
CA PHE A 116 -11.48 -15.69 0.86
C PHE A 116 -11.33 -17.23 0.94
N PRO A 117 -11.73 -17.86 2.05
CA PRO A 117 -11.76 -19.31 2.15
C PRO A 117 -12.69 -19.90 1.08
N ARG A 118 -12.25 -20.97 0.40
CA ARG A 118 -13.12 -21.71 -0.52
C ARG A 118 -14.27 -22.34 0.26
N ARG A 119 -15.51 -22.17 -0.21
CA ARG A 119 -16.65 -22.93 0.32
C ARG A 119 -16.39 -24.42 0.01
N PRO A 120 -16.56 -25.34 0.97
CA PRO A 120 -16.54 -26.77 0.66
C PRO A 120 -17.66 -27.08 -0.35
N ASN A 121 -17.37 -27.86 -1.40
CA ASN A 121 -18.41 -28.34 -2.30
C ASN A 121 -19.34 -29.28 -1.54
N SER A 122 -20.56 -28.83 -1.24
CA SER A 122 -21.62 -29.63 -0.62
C SER A 122 -22.30 -30.60 -1.62
N ALA A 123 -21.53 -31.16 -2.56
CA ALA A 123 -22.06 -32.04 -3.60
C ALA A 123 -21.62 -33.48 -3.32
N THR A 124 -22.15 -34.05 -2.24
CA THR A 124 -22.28 -35.50 -1.95
C THR A 124 -22.96 -35.62 -0.59
N ARG A 125 -24.29 -35.56 -0.56
CA ARG A 125 -25.12 -36.18 0.48
C ARG A 125 -26.52 -36.42 -0.06
#